data_AF-A0A2E0WZX7-F1
#
_entry.id   AF-A0A2E0WZX7-F1
#
_cell.length_a   1.000
_cell.length_b   1.000
_cell.length_c   1.000
_cell.angle_alpha   90.00
_cell.angle_beta   90.00
_cell.angle_gamma   90.00
#
_symmetry.space_group_name_H-M   'P 1'
#
loop_
_entity.id
_entity.type
_entity.pdbx_description
1 polymer ?
#
loop_
_entity_poly.entity_id
_entity_poly.type
_entity_poly.pdbx_seq_one_letter_code
_entity_poly.pdbx_strand_id
1 'polypeptide(L)' 'MTVTMTCMTFKKKFDVDRPEVVQLKNGRYAYRAQCPWEGKNGRQLFAYKFCSREAYEQGRSEPTDDAKHTNSPSAPPPGE' A
#
# COMPACT_ATOMS: atom_id res chain seq x y z
N MET A 1 -4.82 -6.18 -7.83
CA MET A 1 -4.11 -7.38 -7.32
C MET A 1 -3.89 -7.13 -5.85
N THR A 2 -4.57 -7.88 -4.98
CA THR A 2 -4.53 -7.64 -3.53
C THR A 2 -3.46 -8.50 -2.88
N VAL A 3 -2.55 -7.86 -2.14
CA VAL A 3 -1.49 -8.55 -1.39
C VAL A 3 -1.65 -8.23 0.09
N THR A 4 -1.83 -9.28 0.89
CA THR A 4 -1.80 -9.14 2.35
C THR A 4 -0.36 -8.90 2.81
N MET A 5 -0.10 -7.74 3.41
CA MET A 5 1.19 -7.34 3.97
C MET A 5 1.09 -7.23 5.49
N THR A 6 2.23 -7.31 6.19
CA THR A 6 2.29 -7.18 7.64
C THR A 6 3.02 -5.90 8.00
N CYS A 7 2.37 -5.00 8.74
CA CYS A 7 3.05 -3.87 9.34
C CYS A 7 3.82 -4.34 10.58
N MET A 8 5.13 -4.53 10.46
CA MET A 8 5.98 -5.12 11.52
C MET A 8 5.91 -4.34 12.84
N THR A 9 5.77 -3.01 12.79
CA THR A 9 5.66 -2.16 13.99
C THR A 9 4.43 -2.49 14.82
N PHE A 10 3.28 -2.70 14.16
CA PHE A 10 2.01 -2.98 14.82
C PHE A 10 1.69 -4.47 14.90
N LYS A 11 2.51 -5.31 14.26
CA LYS A 11 2.28 -6.76 14.08
C LYS A 11 0.89 -7.08 13.52
N LYS A 12 0.31 -6.18 12.72
CA LYS A 12 -1.01 -6.31 12.10
C LYS A 12 -0.86 -6.56 10.61
N LYS A 13 -1.75 -7.41 10.08
CA LYS A 13 -1.88 -7.65 8.65
C LYS A 13 -2.87 -6.66 8.06
N PHE A 14 -2.65 -6.27 6.82
CA PHE A 14 -3.54 -5.42 6.04
C PHE A 14 -3.44 -5.79 4.57
N ASP A 15 -4.54 -5.63 3.86
CA ASP A 15 -4.63 -5.89 2.44
C ASP A 15 -4.32 -4.62 1.66
N VAL A 16 -3.43 -4.75 0.68
CA VAL A 16 -3.03 -3.66 -0.19
C VAL A 16 -3.40 -4.02 -1.61
N ASP A 17 -4.22 -3.19 -2.23
CA ASP A 17 -4.42 -3.29 -3.68
C ASP A 17 -3.25 -2.60 -4.40
N ARG A 18 -2.66 -3.30 -5.36
CA ARG A 18 -1.58 -2.80 -6.22
C ARG A 18 -0.40 -2.21 -5.43
N PRO A 19 0.30 -3.01 -4.59
CA PRO A 19 1.47 -2.52 -3.87
C PRO A 19 2.61 -2.13 -4.82
N GLU A 20 3.37 -1.09 -4.48
CA GLU A 20 4.54 -0.64 -5.23
C GLU A 20 5.62 -1.73 -5.20
N VAL A 21 6.17 -2.15 -6.34
CA VAL A 21 7.26 -3.12 -6.34
C VAL A 21 8.60 -2.39 -6.47
N VAL A 22 9.48 -2.59 -5.48
CA VAL A 22 10.80 -1.95 -5.41
C VAL A 22 11.92 -2.98 -5.47
N GLN A 23 13.02 -2.60 -6.11
CA GLN A 23 14.29 -3.33 -6.02
C GLN A 23 15.10 -2.77 -4.86
N LEU A 24 15.42 -3.62 -3.88
CA LEU A 24 16.26 -3.27 -2.74
C LEU A 24 17.73 -3.24 -3.16
N LYS A 25 18.55 -2.48 -2.43
CA LYS A 25 20.01 -2.36 -2.66
C LYS A 25 20.75 -3.70 -2.67
N ASN A 26 20.20 -4.72 -2.02
CA ASN A 26 20.75 -6.08 -1.96
C ASN A 26 20.39 -6.94 -3.20
N GLY A 27 19.82 -6.34 -4.27
CA GLY A 27 19.39 -7.03 -5.48
C GLY A 27 18.09 -7.84 -5.34
N ARG A 28 17.43 -7.78 -4.18
CA ARG A 28 16.15 -8.46 -3.91
C ARG A 28 14.97 -7.58 -4.29
N TYR A 29 13.86 -8.22 -4.67
CA TYR A 29 12.61 -7.54 -5.00
C TYR A 29 11.64 -7.61 -3.82
N ALA A 30 10.93 -6.52 -3.57
CA ALA A 30 9.91 -6.47 -2.53
C ALA A 30 8.75 -5.58 -2.94
N TYR A 31 7.55 -5.97 -2.55
CA TYR A 31 6.40 -5.09 -2.47
C TYR A 31 6.60 -4.11 -1.31
N ARG A 32 6.30 -2.84 -1.54
CA ARG A 32 6.31 -1.74 -0.61
C ARG A 32 4.91 -1.15 -0.56
N ALA A 33 4.39 -0.95 0.64
CA ALA A 33 3.12 -0.29 0.85
C ALA A 33 3.17 0.54 2.12
N GLN A 34 2.42 1.64 2.16
CA GLN A 34 2.26 2.43 3.37
C GLN A 34 1.35 1.67 4.35
N CYS A 35 1.76 1.57 5.61
CA CYS A 35 0.88 1.03 6.64
C CYS A 35 -0.28 2.00 6.89
N PRO A 36 -1.51 1.51 7.16
CA PRO A 36 -2.65 2.35 7.53
C PRO A 36 -2.52 2.93 8.96
N TRP A 37 -1.54 2.46 9.73
CA TRP A 37 -1.27 2.94 11.08
C TRP A 37 -0.06 3.86 11.09
N GLU A 38 -0.19 4.97 11.80
CA GLU A 38 0.88 5.93 12.00
C GLU A 38 1.85 5.46 13.09
N GLY A 39 3.15 5.60 12.84
CA GLY A 39 4.18 5.31 13.82
C GLY A 39 4.26 6.35 14.94
N LYS A 40 5.17 6.12 15.89
CA LYS A 40 5.42 7.07 16.97
C LYS A 40 5.86 8.43 16.39
N ASN A 41 5.23 9.52 16.84
CA ASN A 41 5.47 10.91 16.41
C ASN A 41 5.07 11.26 14.97
N GLY A 42 3.92 10.78 14.47
CA GLY A 42 3.47 11.25 13.15
C GLY A 42 4.15 10.56 11.96
N ARG A 43 4.99 9.54 12.21
CA ARG A 43 5.83 8.95 11.16
C ARG A 43 5.05 7.95 10.34
N GLN A 44 5.01 8.16 9.02
CA GLN A 44 4.48 7.18 8.09
C GLN A 44 5.35 5.94 8.08
N LEU A 45 4.71 4.78 8.29
CA LEU A 45 5.38 3.48 8.27
C LEU A 45 5.17 2.83 6.91
N PHE A 46 6.17 2.06 6.49
CA PHE A 46 6.09 1.27 5.26
C PHE A 46 6.26 -0.21 5.61
N ALA A 47 5.38 -1.04 5.06
CA ALA A 47 5.51 -2.48 5.06
C ALA A 47 6.28 -2.93 3.81
N TYR A 48 7.10 -3.96 3.98
CA TYR A 48 7.85 -4.60 2.91
C TYR A 48 7.55 -6.10 2.88
N LYS A 49 7.31 -6.66 1.69
CA LYS A 49 7.08 -8.09 1.49
C LYS A 49 7.91 -8.57 0.32
N PHE A 50 8.84 -9.49 0.57
CA PHE A 50 9.69 -10.04 -0.49
C PHE A 50 8.85 -10.72 -1.58
N CYS A 51 9.26 -10.54 -2.82
CA CYS A 51 8.63 -11.14 -3.99
C CYS A 51 9.68 -11.69 -4.97
N SER A 52 9.23 -12.57 -5.86
CA SER A 52 10.05 -13.11 -6.95
C SER A 52 10.31 -12.04 -8.01
N ARG A 53 11.36 -12.24 -8.82
CA ARG A 53 11.69 -11.34 -9.93
C ARG A 53 10.53 -11.18 -10.92
N GLU A 54 9.84 -12.27 -11.23
CA GLU A 54 8.70 -12.28 -12.14
C GLU A 54 7.58 -11.34 -11.70
N ALA A 55 7.33 -11.25 -10.39
CA ALA A 55 6.34 -10.33 -9.83
C ALA A 55 6.73 -8.86 -9.97
N TYR A 56 8.03 -8.55 -9.89
CA TYR A 56 8.55 -7.21 -10.19
C TYR A 56 8.42 -6.88 -11.68
N GLU A 57 8.70 -7.83 -12.56
CA GLU A 57 8.55 -7.67 -14.02
C GLU A 57 7.07 -7.44 -14.41
N GLN A 58 6.14 -8.15 -13.77
CA GLN A 58 4.69 -7.97 -13.98
C GLN A 58 4.17 -6.65 -13.40
N GLY A 59 4.58 -6.28 -12.17
CA GLY A 59 4.10 -5.07 -11.49
C GLY A 59 4.67 -3.75 -12.03
N ARG A 60 5.79 -3.78 -12.76
CA ARG A 60 6.37 -2.59 -13.40
C ARG A 60 5.66 -2.21 -14.71
N SER A 61 4.75 -3.05 -15.20
CA SER A 61 4.23 -2.93 -16.56
C SER A 61 3.13 -1.89 -16.74
N GLU A 62 2.48 -1.35 -15.70
CA GLU A 62 1.52 -0.24 -15.90
C GLU A 62 1.52 0.77 -14.75
N PRO A 63 1.65 2.08 -15.01
CA PRO A 63 1.29 3.12 -14.05
C PRO A 63 -0.23 3.11 -13.94
N THR A 64 -0.75 2.41 -12.94
CA THR A 64 -2.17 2.52 -12.65
C THR A 64 -2.46 3.87 -12.01
N ASP A 65 -2.82 4.81 -12.87
CA ASP A 65 -3.61 5.98 -12.56
C ASP A 65 -4.92 5.51 -11.92
N ASP A 66 -4.94 5.46 -10.59
CA ASP A 66 -6.17 5.38 -9.82
C ASP A 66 -6.14 6.48 -8.77
N ALA A 67 -6.03 7.70 -9.28
CA ALA A 67 -6.57 8.87 -8.63
C ALA A 67 -8.10 8.72 -8.54
N LYS A 68 -8.58 7.90 -7.60
CA LYS A 68 -9.98 7.93 -7.16
C LYS A 68 -10.06 7.91 -5.63
N HIS A 69 -9.32 8.82 -5.02
CA HIS A 69 -9.67 9.32 -3.68
C HIS A 69 -10.70 10.44 -3.83
N THR A 70 -11.94 10.10 -4.20
CA THR A 70 -13.07 11.00 -3.97
C THR A 70 -13.63 10.72 -2.57
N ASN A 71 -12.91 11.16 -1.53
CA ASN A 71 -13.59 11.50 -0.28
C ASN A 71 -14.02 12.95 -0.38
N SER A 72 -15.31 13.18 -0.53
CA SER A 72 -15.93 14.39 -0.01
C SER A 72 -17.26 14.03 0.67
N PRO A 73 -17.58 14.73 1.77
CA PRO A 73 -18.26 14.18 2.93
C PRO A 73 -19.79 14.18 2.82
N SER A 74 -20.41 13.33 3.64
CA SER A 74 -21.85 13.27 3.91
C SER A 74 -22.44 14.63 4.29
N ALA A 75 -23.62 14.95 3.74
CA ALA A 75 -24.56 15.89 4.35
C ALA A 75 -25.88 15.14 4.64
N PRO A 76 -26.44 15.22 5.87
CA PRO A 76 -27.80 14.73 6.19
C PRO A 76 -28.88 15.66 5.58
N PRO A 77 -30.15 15.21 5.52
CA PRO A 77 -31.18 15.82 4.67
C PRO A 77 -31.78 17.10 5.28
N PRO A 78 -32.29 18.05 4.47
CA PRO A 78 -33.35 18.95 4.92
C PRO A 78 -34.71 18.30 4.65
N GLY A 79 -35.54 18.22 5.68
CA GLY A 79 -36.94 17.86 5.56
C GLY A 79 -37.81 19.06 5.17
N GLU A 80 -38.92 18.78 4.50
CA GLU A 80 -40.28 19.29 4.72
C GLU A 80 -41.26 18.51 3.82
#